data_AF-A0A1V5RX80-F1
#
_entry.id   AF-A0A1V5RX80-F1
#
_cell.length_a   1.000
_cell.length_b   1.000
_cell.length_c   1.000
_cell.angle_alpha   90.00
_cell.angle_beta   90.00
_cell.angle_gamma   90.00
#
_symmetry.space_group_name_H-M   'P 1'
#
loop_
_entity.id
_entity.type
_entity.pdbx_description
1 polymer ?
#
loop_
_entity_poly.entity_id
_entity_poly.type
_entity_poly.pdbx_seq_one_letter_code
_entity_poly.pdbx_strand_id
1 'polypeptide(L)'
;MTSVSTVVDSFLKKVEEDDDFFEYYNCTDEEALAIAQERAAGYVDEAVSYFALQAKGCNDINFFDKTSDTFNFDLTATEVEILARIMHWIYLERGISKLKPVINSFTSSEIKMLFSPANERKTFLEMVNSKKKEVDILISNYRAVDRLTGKLKTINYDDEV
;
A
#
# COMPACT_ATOMS: atom_id res chain seq x y z
N MET A 1 -0.44 -22.83 -1.10
CA MET A 1 -1.39 -21.73 -1.37
C MET A 1 -1.44 -20.80 -0.18
N THR A 2 -1.47 -19.48 -0.41
CA THR A 2 -1.50 -18.46 0.66
C THR A 2 -2.88 -17.82 0.77
N SER A 3 -3.39 -17.62 1.99
CA SER A 3 -4.67 -16.93 2.19
C SER A 3 -4.54 -15.42 1.98
N VAL A 4 -5.60 -14.80 1.45
CA VAL A 4 -5.72 -13.34 1.37
C VAL A 4 -5.65 -12.71 2.77
N SER A 5 -6.17 -13.39 3.80
CA SER A 5 -6.09 -12.93 5.20
C SER A 5 -4.65 -12.65 5.64
N THR A 6 -3.67 -13.44 5.20
CA THR A 6 -2.25 -13.23 5.54
C THR A 6 -1.74 -11.87 5.06
N VAL A 7 -2.20 -11.40 3.89
CA VAL A 7 -1.86 -10.07 3.36
C VAL A 7 -2.61 -8.98 4.13
N VAL A 8 -3.90 -9.22 4.41
CA VAL A 8 -4.74 -8.29 5.18
C VAL A 8 -4.18 -8.08 6.59
N ASP A 9 -3.79 -9.13 7.29
CA ASP A 9 -3.22 -9.05 8.64
C ASP A 9 -1.91 -8.26 8.65
N SER A 10 -1.07 -8.45 7.63
CA SER A 10 0.17 -7.67 7.47
C SER A 10 -0.10 -6.20 7.18
N PHE A 11 -1.19 -5.88 6.47
CA PHE A 11 -1.67 -4.52 6.26
C PHE A 11 -2.21 -3.90 7.55
N LEU A 12 -3.06 -4.61 8.29
CA LEU A 12 -3.68 -4.11 9.52
C LEU A 12 -2.63 -3.81 10.59
N LYS A 13 -1.59 -4.64 10.72
CA LYS A 13 -0.44 -4.34 11.60
C LYS A 13 0.25 -3.03 11.23
N LYS A 14 0.39 -2.71 9.94
CA LYS A 14 0.99 -1.45 9.50
C LYS A 14 0.10 -0.25 9.78
N VAL A 15 -1.23 -0.45 9.82
CA VAL A 15 -2.17 0.59 10.23
C VAL A 15 -2.08 0.79 11.74
N GLU A 16 -2.03 -0.29 12.53
CA GLU A 16 -1.87 -0.25 13.99
C GLU A 16 -0.55 0.40 14.43
N GLU A 17 0.55 0.14 13.73
CA GLU A 17 1.87 0.72 14.02
C GLU A 17 2.04 2.18 13.55
N ASP A 18 1.05 2.78 12.87
CA ASP A 18 1.10 4.15 12.34
C ASP A 18 0.42 5.15 13.29
N ASP A 19 1.10 5.43 14.41
CA ASP A 19 0.63 6.35 15.48
C ASP A 19 0.31 7.77 14.94
N ASP A 20 1.04 8.23 13.90
CA ASP A 20 0.92 9.58 13.33
C ASP A 20 -0.36 9.77 12.50
N PHE A 21 -0.96 8.69 11.99
CA PHE A 21 -2.14 8.78 11.13
C PHE A 21 -3.43 9.07 11.91
N PHE A 22 -3.58 8.49 13.11
CA PHE A 22 -4.82 8.60 13.90
C PHE A 22 -5.00 9.98 14.53
N GLU A 23 -3.90 10.60 14.97
CA GLU A 23 -3.92 11.94 15.57
C GLU A 23 -4.40 13.00 14.57
N TYR A 24 -4.14 12.81 13.26
CA TYR A 24 -4.54 13.74 12.21
C TYR A 24 -6.05 13.70 11.88
N TYR A 25 -6.72 12.56 12.07
CA TYR A 25 -8.13 12.39 11.68
C TYR A 25 -9.13 12.49 12.84
N ASN A 26 -8.65 12.66 14.07
CA ASN A 26 -9.49 12.74 15.27
C ASN A 26 -10.46 11.54 15.38
N CYS A 27 -10.03 10.37 14.91
CA CYS A 27 -10.72 9.09 15.07
C CYS A 27 -9.90 8.19 15.99
N THR A 28 -10.56 7.29 16.70
CA THR A 28 -9.84 6.34 17.57
C THR A 28 -9.19 5.25 16.72
N ASP A 29 -8.14 4.62 17.26
CA ASP A 29 -7.43 3.50 16.63
C ASP A 29 -8.42 2.38 16.24
N GLU A 30 -9.41 2.12 17.09
CA GLU A 30 -10.47 1.13 16.88
C GLU A 30 -11.36 1.45 15.67
N GLU A 31 -11.77 2.72 15.51
CA GLU A 31 -12.63 3.14 14.40
C GLU A 31 -11.91 3.04 13.05
N ALA A 32 -10.64 3.45 13.03
CA ALA A 32 -9.83 3.42 11.82
C ALA A 32 -9.45 1.98 11.43
N LEU A 33 -9.15 1.12 12.40
CA LEU A 33 -8.93 -0.31 12.16
C LEU A 33 -10.20 -1.00 11.63
N ALA A 34 -11.39 -0.66 12.16
CA ALA A 34 -12.66 -1.20 11.66
C ALA A 34 -12.94 -0.78 10.21
N ILE A 35 -12.69 0.49 9.86
CA ILE A 35 -12.82 0.97 8.46
C ILE A 35 -11.80 0.28 7.55
N ALA A 36 -10.57 0.08 8.03
CA ALA A 36 -9.52 -0.61 7.30
C ALA A 36 -9.92 -2.08 7.02
N GLN A 37 -10.48 -2.77 8.02
CA GLN A 37 -10.99 -4.14 7.90
C GLN A 37 -12.16 -4.25 6.92
N GLU A 38 -13.16 -3.38 7.03
CA GLU A 38 -14.34 -3.37 6.14
C GLU A 38 -13.94 -3.26 4.66
N ARG A 39 -12.88 -2.48 4.38
CA ARG A 39 -12.45 -2.16 3.02
C ARG A 39 -11.27 -2.99 2.53
N ALA A 40 -10.70 -3.84 3.38
CA ALA A 40 -9.48 -4.58 3.11
C ALA A 40 -9.57 -5.42 1.84
N ALA A 41 -10.72 -6.05 1.58
CA ALA A 41 -10.93 -6.86 0.37
C ALA A 41 -10.71 -6.05 -0.93
N GLY A 42 -11.25 -4.82 -1.00
CA GLY A 42 -11.03 -3.94 -2.15
C GLY A 42 -9.58 -3.48 -2.27
N TYR A 43 -8.93 -3.19 -1.13
CA TYR A 43 -7.52 -2.82 -1.12
C TYR A 43 -6.61 -3.94 -1.62
N VAL A 44 -6.92 -5.20 -1.31
CA VAL A 44 -6.16 -6.34 -1.84
C VAL A 44 -6.27 -6.40 -3.36
N ASP A 45 -7.46 -6.24 -3.94
CA ASP A 45 -7.66 -6.31 -5.39
C ASP A 45 -6.92 -5.17 -6.12
N GLU A 46 -6.95 -3.97 -5.55
CA GLU A 46 -6.21 -2.81 -6.07
C GLU A 46 -4.69 -3.01 -5.91
N ALA A 47 -4.25 -3.55 -4.78
CA ALA A 47 -2.84 -3.83 -4.53
C ALA A 47 -2.28 -4.88 -5.49
N VAL A 48 -3.02 -5.96 -5.72
CA VAL A 48 -2.70 -6.99 -6.72
C VAL A 48 -2.63 -6.37 -8.12
N SER A 49 -3.60 -5.53 -8.47
CA SER A 49 -3.63 -4.86 -9.77
C SER A 49 -2.41 -3.95 -9.97
N TYR A 50 -2.08 -3.12 -8.97
CA TYR A 50 -0.91 -2.25 -9.02
C TYR A 50 0.37 -3.07 -9.12
N PHE A 51 0.53 -4.08 -8.27
CA PHE A 51 1.74 -4.90 -8.25
C PHE A 51 1.93 -5.66 -9.57
N ALA A 52 0.88 -6.31 -10.08
CA ALA A 52 0.95 -7.06 -11.34
C ALA A 52 1.32 -6.17 -12.55
N LEU A 53 0.85 -4.92 -12.56
CA LEU A 53 1.20 -3.96 -13.62
C LEU A 53 2.66 -3.49 -13.51
N GLN A 54 3.13 -3.18 -12.30
CA GLN A 54 4.50 -2.68 -12.09
C GLN A 54 5.57 -3.77 -12.15
N ALA A 55 5.22 -4.99 -11.74
CA ALA A 55 6.08 -6.17 -11.77
C ALA A 55 5.98 -6.95 -13.10
N LYS A 56 5.24 -6.45 -14.09
CA LYS A 56 5.00 -7.16 -15.35
C LYS A 56 6.30 -7.64 -15.99
N GLY A 57 6.32 -8.92 -16.37
CA GLY A 57 7.44 -9.56 -17.06
C GLY A 57 8.63 -9.93 -16.16
N CYS A 58 8.49 -9.84 -14.83
CA CYS A 58 9.56 -10.20 -13.90
C CYS A 58 9.41 -11.61 -13.31
N ASN A 59 8.24 -12.24 -13.47
CA ASN A 59 7.92 -13.54 -12.89
C ASN A 59 6.90 -14.28 -13.78
N ASP A 60 6.96 -15.61 -13.74
CA ASP A 60 6.06 -16.49 -14.49
C ASP A 60 4.73 -16.72 -13.76
N ILE A 61 4.41 -15.88 -12.78
CA ILE A 61 3.25 -16.06 -11.89
C ILE A 61 2.23 -14.97 -12.15
N ASN A 62 0.98 -15.39 -12.24
CA ASN A 62 -0.16 -14.51 -12.37
C ASN A 62 -0.74 -14.17 -10.99
N PHE A 63 -0.52 -12.95 -10.50
CA PHE A 63 -1.10 -12.50 -9.22
C PHE A 63 -2.62 -12.37 -9.23
N PHE A 64 -3.25 -12.35 -10.41
CA PHE A 64 -4.71 -12.41 -10.53
C PHE A 64 -5.26 -13.83 -10.38
N ASP A 65 -4.40 -14.86 -10.35
CA ASP A 65 -4.82 -16.24 -10.11
C ASP A 65 -5.10 -16.48 -8.62
N LYS A 66 -6.24 -15.93 -8.18
CA LYS A 66 -6.75 -16.03 -6.82
C LYS A 66 -8.27 -16.16 -6.81
N THR A 67 -8.78 -16.73 -5.72
CA THR A 67 -10.18 -16.66 -5.32
C THR A 67 -10.43 -15.43 -4.44
N SER A 68 -11.63 -15.28 -3.88
CA SER A 68 -11.91 -14.26 -2.87
C SER A 68 -10.98 -14.36 -1.66
N ASP A 69 -10.62 -15.58 -1.25
CA ASP A 69 -10.01 -15.84 0.05
C ASP A 69 -8.58 -16.41 -0.02
N THR A 70 -8.14 -16.86 -1.19
CA THR A 70 -6.88 -17.60 -1.35
C THR A 70 -6.23 -17.34 -2.69
N PHE A 71 -4.91 -17.15 -2.70
CA PHE A 71 -4.08 -17.18 -3.90
C PHE A 71 -3.83 -18.63 -4.33
N ASN A 72 -3.97 -18.93 -5.62
CA ASN A 72 -3.80 -20.29 -6.14
C ASN A 72 -2.33 -20.74 -6.19
N PHE A 73 -1.41 -19.91 -5.67
CA PHE A 73 0.01 -20.17 -5.50
C PHE A 73 0.47 -19.70 -4.11
N ASP A 74 1.71 -20.04 -3.74
CA ASP A 74 2.31 -19.61 -2.47
C ASP A 74 2.98 -18.26 -2.64
N LEU A 75 2.52 -17.23 -1.93
CA LEU A 75 3.20 -15.95 -1.84
C LEU A 75 4.48 -16.08 -0.99
N THR A 76 5.54 -15.39 -1.40
CA THR A 76 6.73 -15.23 -0.56
C THR A 76 6.47 -14.17 0.52
N ALA A 77 7.26 -14.18 1.59
CA ALA A 77 7.19 -13.14 2.61
C ALA A 77 7.39 -11.73 2.03
N THR A 78 8.26 -11.59 1.03
CA THR A 78 8.49 -10.34 0.31
C THR A 78 7.25 -9.87 -0.44
N GLU A 79 6.51 -10.79 -1.08
CA GLU A 79 5.29 -10.45 -1.81
C GLU A 79 4.16 -10.04 -0.86
N VAL A 80 4.01 -10.75 0.26
CA VAL A 80 3.06 -10.37 1.32
C VAL A 80 3.38 -8.96 1.83
N GLU A 81 4.66 -8.65 2.08
CA GLU A 81 5.09 -7.33 2.54
C GLU A 81 4.83 -6.22 1.50
N ILE A 82 5.14 -6.47 0.22
CA ILE A 82 4.88 -5.52 -0.86
C ILE A 82 3.37 -5.24 -0.98
N LEU A 83 2.55 -6.30 -1.04
CA LEU A 83 1.10 -6.15 -1.16
C LEU A 83 0.52 -5.39 0.05
N ALA A 84 0.94 -5.71 1.26
CA ALA A 84 0.51 -5.01 2.48
C ALA A 84 0.89 -3.52 2.46
N ARG A 85 2.09 -3.16 1.97
CA ARG A 85 2.50 -1.75 1.83
C ARG A 85 1.73 -1.01 0.76
N ILE A 86 1.39 -1.67 -0.36
CA ILE A 86 0.52 -1.08 -1.39
C ILE A 86 -0.88 -0.83 -0.81
N MET A 87 -1.45 -1.79 -0.08
CA MET A 87 -2.74 -1.61 0.61
C MET A 87 -2.70 -0.43 1.57
N HIS A 88 -1.63 -0.30 2.35
CA HIS A 88 -1.45 0.82 3.26
C HIS A 88 -1.40 2.16 2.51
N TRP A 89 -0.63 2.25 1.42
CA TRP A 89 -0.60 3.45 0.59
C TRP A 89 -1.98 3.81 0.01
N ILE A 90 -2.73 2.84 -0.52
CA ILE A 90 -4.09 3.06 -1.06
C ILE A 90 -5.05 3.56 0.05
N TYR A 91 -4.94 2.99 1.25
CA TYR A 91 -5.70 3.43 2.42
C TYR A 91 -5.44 4.92 2.73
N LEU A 92 -4.17 5.31 2.80
CA LEU A 92 -3.76 6.70 3.03
C LEU A 92 -4.23 7.65 1.91
N GLU A 93 -4.12 7.22 0.65
CA GLU A 93 -4.55 7.99 -0.53
C GLU A 93 -6.06 8.26 -0.50
N ARG A 94 -6.87 7.29 -0.05
CA ARG A 94 -8.31 7.50 0.14
C ARG A 94 -8.63 8.45 1.29
N GLY A 95 -7.78 8.49 2.32
CA GLY A 95 -7.81 9.53 3.36
C GLY A 95 -7.76 10.95 2.76
N ILE A 96 -6.86 11.19 1.79
CA ILE A 96 -6.77 12.49 1.08
C ILE A 96 -8.12 12.91 0.49
N SER A 97 -8.86 11.95 -0.06
CA SER A 97 -10.15 12.23 -0.72
C SER A 97 -11.25 12.60 0.27
N LYS A 98 -11.20 12.08 1.51
CA LYS A 98 -12.14 12.44 2.59
C LYS A 98 -11.79 13.76 3.29
N LEU A 99 -10.51 14.18 3.29
CA LEU A 99 -10.08 15.47 3.83
C LEU A 99 -10.50 16.67 2.97
N LYS A 100 -10.57 16.50 1.65
CA LYS A 100 -10.90 17.59 0.71
C LYS A 100 -12.20 18.35 1.06
N PRO A 101 -13.33 17.68 1.34
CA PRO A 101 -14.57 18.36 1.73
C PRO A 101 -14.50 19.05 3.10
N VAL A 102 -13.86 18.42 4.08
CA VAL A 102 -13.75 18.93 5.46
C VAL A 102 -12.94 20.23 5.49
N ILE A 103 -11.80 20.27 4.81
CA ILE A 103 -10.96 21.48 4.70
C ILE A 103 -11.70 22.61 3.95
N ASN A 104 -12.48 22.28 2.92
CA ASN A 104 -13.28 23.26 2.17
C ASN A 104 -14.47 23.81 2.99
N SER A 105 -14.92 23.08 4.01
CA SER A 105 -16.00 23.53 4.91
C SER A 105 -15.53 24.57 5.93
N PHE A 106 -14.23 24.58 6.27
CA PHE A 106 -13.59 25.58 7.16
C PHE A 106 -13.27 26.91 6.46
N THR A 107 -14.04 27.29 5.44
CA THR A 107 -13.80 28.50 4.63
C THR A 107 -14.14 29.82 5.32
N SER A 108 -14.68 29.81 6.55
CA SER A 108 -14.75 31.02 7.38
C SER A 108 -13.35 31.48 7.77
N SER A 109 -13.00 32.71 7.41
CA SER A 109 -11.68 33.35 7.53
C SER A 109 -11.07 33.29 8.94
N GLU A 110 -11.88 33.11 9.97
CA GLU A 110 -11.47 33.10 11.38
C GLU A 110 -10.84 31.76 11.81
N ILE A 111 -11.18 30.63 11.18
CA ILE A 111 -10.64 29.30 11.53
C ILE A 111 -9.31 29.03 10.81
N LYS A 112 -9.11 29.61 9.61
CA LYS A 112 -7.86 29.57 8.83
C LYS A 112 -6.63 30.11 9.57
N MET A 113 -6.84 30.89 10.63
CA MET A 113 -5.77 31.55 11.38
C MET A 113 -5.29 30.72 12.59
N LEU A 114 -6.08 29.72 13.03
CA LEU A 114 -5.79 28.88 14.20
C LEU A 114 -5.07 27.57 13.86
N PHE A 115 -5.21 27.09 12.62
CA PHE A 115 -4.52 25.92 12.07
C PHE A 115 -4.08 26.31 10.67
N SER A 116 -2.83 26.05 10.26
CA SER A 116 -2.37 26.38 8.89
C SER A 116 -2.74 25.21 7.97
N PRO A 117 -3.95 25.18 7.38
CA PRO A 117 -4.49 23.97 6.77
C PRO A 117 -3.74 23.62 5.47
N ALA A 118 -3.03 24.61 4.92
CA ALA A 118 -2.15 24.45 3.77
C ALA A 118 -0.86 23.70 4.10
N ASN A 119 -0.26 23.94 5.28
CA ASN A 119 0.95 23.26 5.69
C ASN A 119 0.66 21.80 6.07
N GLU A 120 -0.37 21.56 6.87
CA GLU A 120 -0.82 20.22 7.24
C GLU A 120 -1.16 19.36 6.01
N ARG A 121 -1.89 19.93 5.03
CA ARG A 121 -2.16 19.26 3.76
C ARG A 121 -0.89 18.92 2.99
N LYS A 122 0.08 19.83 2.96
CA LYS A 122 1.36 19.60 2.28
C LYS A 122 2.12 18.45 2.94
N THR A 123 2.22 18.46 4.27
CA THR A 123 2.85 17.39 5.05
C THR A 123 2.18 16.04 4.81
N PHE A 124 0.84 15.99 4.81
CA PHE A 124 0.10 14.76 4.54
C PHE A 124 0.35 14.23 3.11
N LEU A 125 0.33 15.10 2.10
CA LEU A 125 0.65 14.72 0.72
C LEU A 125 2.10 14.22 0.58
N GLU A 126 3.05 14.87 1.26
CA GLU A 126 4.45 14.44 1.29
C GLU A 126 4.59 13.05 1.93
N MET A 127 3.88 12.78 3.02
CA MET A 127 3.82 11.48 3.67
C MET A 127 3.28 10.40 2.72
N VAL A 128 2.12 10.61 2.09
CA VAL A 128 1.54 9.64 1.15
C VAL A 128 2.47 9.38 -0.03
N ASN A 129 3.08 10.43 -0.59
CA ASN A 129 4.05 10.29 -1.69
C ASN A 129 5.32 9.55 -1.25
N SER A 130 5.78 9.73 -0.01
CA SER A 130 6.90 8.98 0.55
C SER A 130 6.60 7.49 0.61
N LYS A 131 5.41 7.10 1.14
CA LYS A 131 4.99 5.70 1.20
C LYS A 131 4.88 5.07 -0.19
N LYS A 132 4.37 5.81 -1.18
CA LYS A 132 4.35 5.37 -2.58
C LYS A 132 5.77 5.12 -3.11
N LYS A 133 6.70 6.04 -2.84
CA LYS A 133 8.09 5.91 -3.29
C LYS A 133 8.79 4.69 -2.69
N GLU A 134 8.53 4.39 -1.42
CA GLU A 134 9.03 3.18 -0.76
C GLU A 134 8.51 1.91 -1.46
N VAL A 135 7.22 1.87 -1.78
CA VAL A 135 6.61 0.78 -2.56
C VAL A 135 7.29 0.62 -3.92
N ASP A 136 7.49 1.72 -4.65
CA ASP A 136 8.10 1.67 -5.99
C ASP A 136 9.55 1.14 -5.93
N ILE A 137 10.32 1.51 -4.89
CA ILE A 137 11.67 0.97 -4.64
C ILE A 137 11.62 -0.54 -4.37
N LEU A 138 10.69 -0.99 -3.53
CA LEU A 138 10.54 -2.43 -3.22
C LEU A 138 10.20 -3.24 -4.46
N ILE A 139 9.28 -2.75 -5.30
CA ILE A 139 8.92 -3.41 -6.56
C ILE A 139 10.13 -3.45 -7.51
N SER A 140 10.88 -2.36 -7.60
CA SER A 140 12.11 -2.31 -8.42
C SER A 140 13.13 -3.37 -7.98
N ASN A 141 13.37 -3.47 -6.66
CA ASN A 141 14.27 -4.49 -6.10
C ASN A 141 13.76 -5.91 -6.34
N TYR A 142 12.45 -6.13 -6.15
CA TYR A 142 11.81 -7.41 -6.41
C TYR A 142 11.98 -7.84 -7.89
N ARG A 143 11.90 -6.90 -8.84
CA ARG A 143 12.10 -7.19 -10.27
C ARG A 143 13.53 -7.63 -10.58
N ALA A 144 14.51 -7.11 -9.85
CA ALA A 144 15.92 -7.38 -10.08
C ALA A 144 16.37 -8.75 -9.56
N VAL A 145 15.56 -9.43 -8.74
CA VAL A 145 15.91 -10.72 -8.14
C VAL A 145 15.01 -11.85 -8.64
N ASP A 146 15.54 -13.06 -8.60
CA ASP A 146 14.76 -14.28 -8.72
C ASP A 146 13.83 -14.42 -7.51
N ARG A 147 12.58 -14.77 -7.80
CA ARG A 147 11.48 -14.76 -6.83
C ARG A 147 11.71 -15.70 -5.65
N LEU A 148 12.21 -16.90 -5.90
CA LEU A 148 12.31 -17.97 -4.89
C LEU A 148 13.65 -17.94 -4.18
N THR A 149 14.72 -17.64 -4.92
CA THR A 149 16.09 -17.68 -4.39
C THR A 149 16.57 -16.33 -3.87
N GLY A 150 15.91 -15.22 -4.24
CA GLY A 150 16.31 -13.86 -3.88
C GLY A 150 17.63 -13.41 -4.51
N LYS A 151 18.22 -14.20 -5.41
CA LYS A 151 19.47 -13.87 -6.09
C LYS A 151 19.22 -12.87 -7.21
N LEU A 152 20.17 -11.97 -7.45
CA LEU A 152 20.09 -11.04 -8.59
C LEU A 152 19.98 -11.81 -9.90
N LYS A 153 19.09 -11.37 -10.77
CA LYS A 153 18.98 -11.87 -12.14
C LYS A 153 20.22 -11.41 -12.90
N THR A 154 21.09 -12.37 -13.21
CA THR A 154 22.24 -12.14 -14.07
C THR A 154 21.87 -12.47 -15.51
N ILE A 155 22.29 -11.65 -16.46
CA ILE A 155 22.25 -12.00 -17.88
C ILE A 155 23.36 -13.04 -18.09
N ASN A 156 22.97 -14.28 -18.38
CA ASN A 156 23.93 -15.29 -18.80
C ASN A 156 24.26 -15.01 -20.27
N TYR A 157 25.51 -14.65 -20.58
CA TYR A 157 25.97 -14.35 -21.93
C TYR A 157 26.45 -15.61 -22.70
N ASP A 158 26.21 -16.80 -22.15
CA ASP A 158 26.81 -18.05 -22.64
C ASP A 158 26.00 -18.79 -23.73
N ASP A 159 24.91 -18.21 -24.24
CA ASP A 159 24.08 -18.81 -25.30
C ASP A 159 24.27 -18.16 -26.69
N GLU A 160 25.53 -17.94 -27.11
CA GLU A 160 25.89 -17.75 -28.52
C GLU A 160 27.13 -18.58 -28.88
N VAL A 161 26.93 -19.88 -29.15
CA VAL A 161 27.82 -20.73 -29.97
C VAL A 161 26.99 -21.61 -30.90
#